data_AF-A0A6G3Y016-F1
#
_entry.id   AF-A0A6G3Y016-F1
#
_cell.length_a   1.000
_cell.length_b   1.000
_cell.length_c   1.000
_cell.angle_alpha   90.00
_cell.angle_beta   90.00
_cell.angle_gamma   90.00
#
_symmetry.space_group_name_H-M   'P 1'
#
loop_
_entity.id
_entity.type
_entity.pdbx_description
1 polymer ?
#
loop_
_entity_poly.entity_id
_entity_poly.type
_entity_poly.pdbx_seq_one_letter_code
_entity_poly.pdbx_strand_id
1 'polypeptide(L)'
;DLLAFEQRYNPHRADVNANAYGIVRVPGGTLVAEAGGNNILSVTDNGAVRMVALMPDQIVDGKPLESVPSTIVKGPDGAFYISEYSGEPTQLGKARI
;
A
#
# COMPACT_ATOMS: atom_id res chain seq x y z
N ASP A 1 4.31 11.25 9.38
CA ASP A 1 2.93 11.67 9.05
C ASP A 1 2.65 11.24 7.62
N LEU A 2 1.69 10.33 7.43
CA LEU A 2 1.35 9.79 6.10
C LEU A 2 0.52 10.77 5.28
N LEU A 3 -0.40 11.51 5.92
CA LEU A 3 -1.20 12.52 5.24
C LEU A 3 -0.31 13.63 4.69
N ALA A 4 0.64 14.12 5.48
CA ALA A 4 1.60 15.13 5.02
C ALA A 4 2.49 14.63 3.88
N PHE A 5 2.85 13.32 3.87
CA PHE A 5 3.58 12.70 2.77
C PHE A 5 2.73 12.69 1.49
N GLU A 6 1.49 12.22 1.59
CA GLU A 6 0.57 12.10 0.46
C GLU A 6 0.20 13.48 -0.13
N GLN A 7 -0.12 14.46 0.71
CA GLN A 7 -0.38 15.85 0.28
C GLN A 7 0.79 16.45 -0.52
N ARG A 8 2.03 16.06 -0.17
CA ARG A 8 3.24 16.58 -0.81
C ARG A 8 3.57 15.87 -2.12
N TYR A 9 3.40 14.55 -2.18
CA TYR A 9 3.91 13.74 -3.29
C TYR A 9 2.84 13.08 -4.14
N ASN A 10 1.70 12.70 -3.54
CA ASN A 10 0.57 11.99 -4.13
C ASN A 10 0.98 11.06 -5.31
N PRO A 11 1.76 10.01 -5.04
CA PRO A 11 2.39 9.22 -6.09
C PRO A 11 1.37 8.50 -7.00
N HIS A 12 0.23 8.09 -6.44
CA HIS A 12 -0.87 7.48 -7.19
C HIS A 12 -1.68 8.51 -8.02
N ARG A 13 -1.57 9.81 -7.70
CA ARG A 13 -2.24 10.93 -8.40
C ARG A 13 -3.76 10.83 -8.36
N ALA A 14 -4.30 10.35 -7.24
CA ALA A 14 -5.73 10.29 -6.96
C ALA A 14 -6.10 11.23 -5.82
N ASP A 15 -7.27 11.06 -5.22
CA ASP A 15 -7.67 11.81 -4.04
C ASP A 15 -6.70 11.56 -2.88
N VAL A 16 -6.41 12.61 -2.12
CA VAL A 16 -5.58 12.51 -0.91
C VAL A 16 -6.43 11.92 0.21
N ASN A 17 -6.15 10.68 0.58
CA ASN A 17 -6.96 9.94 1.55
C ASN A 17 -6.14 8.95 2.39
N ALA A 18 -5.02 9.41 2.96
CA ALA A 18 -4.10 8.57 3.73
C ALA A 18 -4.83 7.65 4.72
N ASN A 19 -4.67 6.35 4.52
CA ASN A 19 -5.36 5.30 5.26
C ASN A 19 -4.38 4.15 5.52
N ALA A 20 -3.61 4.27 6.60
CA ALA A 20 -2.72 3.22 7.05
C ALA A 20 -3.54 1.99 7.50
N TYR A 21 -3.36 0.85 6.83
CA TYR A 21 -4.14 -0.35 7.12
C TYR A 21 -3.27 -1.45 7.75
N GLY A 22 -2.45 -2.13 6.94
CA GLY A 22 -1.55 -3.18 7.41
C GLY A 22 -0.17 -2.63 7.75
N ILE A 23 0.46 -3.17 8.79
CA ILE A 23 1.84 -2.81 9.15
C ILE A 23 2.69 -4.04 9.48
N VAL A 24 3.98 -3.95 9.20
CA VAL A 24 4.98 -4.90 9.69
C VAL A 24 6.21 -4.16 10.20
N ARG A 25 6.69 -4.55 11.38
CA ARG A 25 7.93 -4.00 11.94
C ARG A 25 9.13 -4.57 11.20
N VAL A 26 10.06 -3.70 10.84
CA VAL A 26 11.36 -4.04 10.27
C VAL A 26 12.48 -3.38 11.08
N PRO A 27 13.74 -3.81 10.96
CA PRO A 27 14.84 -3.10 11.61
C PRO A 27 14.85 -1.61 11.24
N GLY A 28 14.78 -0.72 12.25
CA GLY A 28 14.85 0.73 12.07
C GLY A 28 13.59 1.42 11.53
N GLY A 29 12.50 0.68 11.30
CA GLY A 29 11.21 1.28 10.92
C GLY A 29 10.03 0.32 10.83
N THR A 30 8.95 0.80 10.24
CA THR A 30 7.73 0.05 9.96
C THR A 30 7.42 0.17 8.48
N LEU A 31 7.08 -0.94 7.83
CA LEU A 31 6.45 -0.90 6.52
C LEU A 31 4.94 -0.82 6.70
N VAL A 32 4.29 -0.02 5.87
CA VAL A 32 2.86 0.26 5.91
C VAL A 32 2.25 -0.06 4.55
N ALA A 33 1.26 -0.94 4.52
CA ALA A 33 0.28 -1.04 3.45
C ALA A 33 -0.69 0.14 3.59
N GLU A 34 -0.49 1.15 2.74
CA GLU A 34 -1.25 2.40 2.78
C GLU A 34 -2.34 2.34 1.72
N ALA A 35 -3.59 2.14 2.18
CA ALA A 35 -4.73 1.82 1.35
C ALA A 35 -5.29 3.03 0.60
N GLY A 36 -5.07 4.25 1.09
CA GLY A 36 -5.59 5.48 0.49
C GLY A 36 -4.85 5.89 -0.77
N GLY A 37 -3.52 5.79 -0.72
CA GLY A 37 -2.64 6.11 -1.83
C GLY A 37 -2.14 4.89 -2.60
N ASN A 38 -2.72 3.71 -2.39
CA ASN A 38 -2.41 2.46 -3.10
C ASN A 38 -0.90 2.15 -3.16
N ASN A 39 -0.21 2.29 -2.03
CA ASN A 39 1.25 2.21 -2.00
C ASN A 39 1.79 1.56 -0.71
N ILE A 40 3.07 1.20 -0.75
CA ILE A 40 3.81 0.71 0.42
C ILE A 40 4.77 1.80 0.86
N LEU A 41 4.67 2.18 2.14
CA LEU A 41 5.53 3.20 2.75
C LEU A 41 6.46 2.58 3.78
N SER A 42 7.66 3.12 3.90
CA SER A 42 8.53 2.92 5.05
C SER A 42 8.44 4.14 5.96
N VAL A 43 8.21 3.91 7.25
CA VAL A 43 8.27 4.92 8.31
C VAL A 43 9.44 4.54 9.21
N THR A 44 10.49 5.34 9.23
CA THR A 44 11.64 5.09 10.12
C THR A 44 11.28 5.37 11.58
N ASP A 45 12.08 4.89 12.52
CA ASP A 45 11.84 5.05 13.97
C ASP A 45 11.85 6.52 14.43
N ASN A 46 12.49 7.41 13.67
CA ASN A 46 12.44 8.86 13.87
C ASN A 46 11.32 9.56 13.06
N GLY A 47 10.40 8.79 12.46
CA GLY A 47 9.17 9.28 11.82
C GLY A 47 9.30 9.73 10.37
N ALA A 48 10.45 9.54 9.71
CA ALA A 48 10.60 9.90 8.30
C ALA A 48 9.86 8.90 7.41
N VAL A 49 9.05 9.41 6.49
CA VAL A 49 8.23 8.62 5.56
C VAL A 49 8.87 8.60 4.18
N ARG A 50 8.96 7.43 3.57
CA ARG A 50 9.41 7.24 2.18
C ARG A 50 8.54 6.20 1.48
N MET A 51 8.32 6.37 0.19
CA MET A 51 7.68 5.34 -0.63
C MET A 51 8.66 4.21 -0.92
N VAL A 52 8.21 2.98 -0.73
CA VAL A 52 8.92 1.75 -1.11
C VAL A 52 8.44 1.30 -2.47
N ALA A 53 7.13 1.25 -2.67
CA ALA A 53 6.52 0.83 -3.93
C ALA A 53 5.16 1.50 -4.12
N LEU A 54 4.79 1.76 -5.36
CA LEU A 54 3.41 2.00 -5.76
C LEU A 54 2.82 0.66 -6.18
N MET A 55 1.60 0.35 -5.73
CA MET A 55 0.94 -0.89 -6.14
C MET A 55 0.50 -0.75 -7.60
N PRO A 56 0.88 -1.70 -8.49
CA PRO A 56 0.40 -1.67 -9.85
C PRO A 56 -1.07 -2.09 -9.91
N ASP A 57 -1.85 -1.45 -10.78
CA ASP A 57 -3.25 -1.82 -11.01
C ASP A 57 -3.42 -3.32 -11.31
N GLN A 58 -4.52 -3.88 -10.81
CA GLN A 58 -4.99 -5.19 -11.21
C GLN A 58 -5.60 -5.12 -12.60
N ILE A 59 -5.36 -6.13 -13.43
CA ILE A 59 -6.10 -6.30 -14.68
C ILE A 59 -7.22 -7.31 -14.44
N VAL A 60 -8.45 -6.81 -14.35
CA VAL A 60 -9.67 -7.62 -14.16
C VAL A 60 -10.53 -7.48 -15.41
N ASP A 61 -10.80 -8.61 -16.06
CA ASP A 61 -11.64 -8.70 -17.26
C ASP A 61 -11.21 -7.69 -18.36
N GLY A 62 -9.89 -7.52 -18.50
CA GLY A 62 -9.26 -6.64 -19.50
C GLY A 62 -9.22 -5.15 -19.14
N LYS A 63 -9.63 -4.77 -17.91
CA LYS A 63 -9.63 -3.38 -17.43
C LYS A 63 -8.70 -3.21 -16.23
N PRO A 64 -7.99 -2.07 -16.13
CA PRO A 64 -7.27 -1.73 -14.91
C PRO A 64 -8.26 -1.39 -13.79
N LEU A 65 -8.00 -1.93 -12.61
CA LEU A 65 -8.61 -1.54 -11.34
C LEU A 65 -7.50 -1.26 -10.36
N GLU A 66 -7.68 -0.24 -9.54
CA GLU A 66 -6.72 0.11 -8.50
C GLU A 66 -6.42 -1.09 -7.60
N SER A 67 -5.19 -1.17 -7.12
CA SER A 67 -4.75 -2.16 -6.16
C SER A 67 -4.72 -1.55 -4.77
N VAL A 68 -5.66 -1.97 -3.91
CA VAL A 68 -5.82 -1.42 -2.56
C VAL A 68 -5.14 -2.35 -1.56
N PRO A 69 -3.93 -2.03 -1.07
CA PRO A 69 -3.19 -2.90 -0.16
C PRO A 69 -3.88 -2.94 1.22
N SER A 70 -3.97 -4.14 1.78
CA SER A 70 -4.61 -4.41 3.07
C SER A 70 -3.60 -4.89 4.10
N THR A 71 -3.04 -6.10 3.97
CA THR A 71 -2.02 -6.59 4.91
C THR A 71 -0.63 -6.52 4.32
N ILE A 72 0.38 -6.54 5.19
CA ILE A 72 1.78 -6.75 4.82
C ILE A 72 2.45 -7.63 5.87
N VAL A 73 3.13 -8.70 5.43
CA VAL A 73 3.84 -9.63 6.31
C VAL A 73 5.21 -9.99 5.74
N LYS A 74 6.17 -10.31 6.61
CA LYS A 74 7.47 -10.85 6.19
C LYS A 74 7.40 -12.38 6.15
N GLY A 75 7.68 -12.97 5.01
CA GLY A 75 7.77 -14.42 4.84
C GLY A 75 9.07 -15.02 5.38
N PRO A 76 9.12 -16.35 5.55
CA PRO A 76 10.32 -17.07 6.00
C PRO A 76 11.47 -17.02 4.97
N ASP A 77 11.16 -16.75 3.71
CA ASP A 77 12.10 -16.49 2.62
C ASP A 77 12.69 -15.07 2.65
N GLY A 78 12.23 -14.22 3.58
CA GLY A 78 12.66 -12.85 3.75
C GLY A 78 11.94 -11.83 2.87
N ALA A 79 11.05 -12.26 1.97
CA ALA A 79 10.25 -11.36 1.15
C ALA A 79 9.09 -10.74 1.97
N PHE A 80 8.54 -9.63 1.47
CA PHE A 80 7.31 -9.06 2.00
C PHE A 80 6.15 -9.44 1.09
N TYR A 81 5.09 -9.96 1.70
CA TYR A 81 3.85 -10.37 1.04
C TYR A 81 2.77 -9.39 1.42
N ILE A 82 2.07 -8.86 0.41
CA ILE A 82 1.05 -7.83 0.57
C ILE A 82 -0.25 -8.41 0.03
N SER A 83 -1.30 -8.45 0.84
CA SER A 83 -2.63 -8.75 0.30
C SER A 83 -3.30 -7.48 -0.17
N GLU A 84 -4.11 -7.58 -1.23
CA GLU A 84 -4.81 -6.44 -1.82
C GLU A 84 -6.23 -6.79 -2.24
N TYR A 85 -7.08 -5.78 -2.23
CA TYR A 85 -8.39 -5.79 -2.90
C TYR A 85 -8.29 -5.06 -4.23
N SER A 86 -9.22 -5.32 -5.14
CA SER A 86 -9.46 -4.40 -6.27
C SER A 86 -10.11 -3.13 -5.74
N GLY A 87 -9.85 -1.99 -6.40
CA GLY A 87 -10.49 -0.71 -6.12
C GLY A 87 -12.01 -0.75 -6.24
N GLU A 88 -12.65 0.33 -5.77
CA GLU A 88 -14.10 0.40 -5.70
C GLU A 88 -14.77 0.63 -7.08
N PRO A 89 -15.86 -0.10 -7.42
CA PRO A 89 -16.50 -1.14 -6.63
C PRO A 89 -15.69 -2.44 -6.60
N THR A 90 -15.44 -2.96 -5.39
CA THR A 90 -14.65 -4.18 -5.19
C THR A 90 -15.21 -5.36 -6.00
N GLN A 91 -14.36 -6.03 -6.76
CA GLN A 91 -14.69 -7.21 -7.57
C GLN A 91 -14.53 -8.50 -6.76
N LEU A 92 -15.62 -9.27 -6.66
CA LEU A 92 -15.63 -10.53 -5.93
C LEU A 92 -14.61 -11.53 -6.51
N GLY A 93 -13.83 -12.16 -5.62
CA GLY A 93 -12.83 -13.17 -5.99
C GLY A 93 -11.57 -12.62 -6.67
N LYS A 94 -11.37 -11.29 -6.70
CA LYS A 94 -10.18 -10.67 -7.30
C LYS A 94 -9.12 -10.23 -6.28
N ALA A 95 -9.40 -10.34 -4.99
CA ALA A 95 -8.39 -10.17 -3.95
C ALA A 95 -7.25 -11.19 -4.12
N ARG A 96 -6.00 -10.77 -3.88
CA ARG A 96 -4.81 -11.59 -4.08
C ARG A 96 -3.66 -11.17 -3.16
N ILE A 97 -2.57 -11.93 -3.20
CA ILE A 97 -1.27 -11.68 -2.56
C ILE A 97 -0.21 -11.62 -3.66
#